data_AF-A0A9E5WMB9-F1
#
_entry.id   AF-A0A9E5WMB9-F1
#
_cell.length_a   1.000
_cell.length_b   1.000
_cell.length_c   1.000
_cell.angle_alpha   90.00
_cell.angle_beta   90.00
_cell.angle_gamma   90.00
#
_symmetry.space_group_name_H-M   'P 1'
#
loop_
_entity.id
_entity.type
_entity.pdbx_description
1 polymer ?
#
loop_
_entity_poly.entity_id
_entity_poly.type
_entity_poly.pdbx_seq_one_letter_code
_entity_poly.pdbx_strand_id
1 'polypeptide(L)'
;EMFVFVLFAMVVAASRYGRRAWRLLGLAPLSVRQAALIAVLSLPLSFACGRLHHWCLAAWKALGQHVPILWQLEQFETMDAIRSFSETTPWPALLLLLAAAPAFGEELMFRGVIGTGLVARRGIVGGILLTSLLFAGVHMHPAHAVALIPLAVFLHLVYLATHSLWAPIWLHFLNNAIAVSVLKTSEVGAGGELTADMDWPLAVTVLAIVSSLALGRWIWQTRIQFVLPDGTLWNPGYVSAERPPRDLQTVVQPGRPAMSTALVAVVTVAAFLVLASVSLVA
;
A
#
# COMPACT_ATOMS: atom_id res chain seq x y z
N GLU A 1 9.56 -10.80 -16.36
CA GLU A 1 10.29 -10.46 -15.12
C GLU A 1 9.42 -10.59 -13.87
N MET A 2 8.26 -9.93 -13.79
CA MET A 2 7.38 -9.99 -12.59
C MET A 2 6.96 -11.41 -12.15
N PHE A 3 6.61 -12.31 -13.08
CA PHE A 3 6.29 -13.71 -12.71
C PHE A 3 7.47 -14.46 -12.07
N VAL A 4 8.70 -14.19 -12.54
CA VAL A 4 9.90 -14.78 -11.95
C VAL A 4 10.11 -14.24 -10.54
N PHE A 5 9.87 -12.94 -10.33
CA PHE A 5 9.91 -12.35 -9.00
C PHE A 5 8.84 -12.94 -8.06
N VAL A 6 7.60 -13.11 -8.52
CA VAL A 6 6.53 -13.76 -7.75
C VAL A 6 6.93 -15.18 -7.36
N LEU A 7 7.43 -15.96 -8.32
CA LEU A 7 7.90 -17.33 -8.06
C LEU A 7 9.04 -17.33 -7.04
N PHE A 8 10.00 -16.43 -7.18
CA PHE A 8 11.08 -16.25 -6.22
C PHE A 8 10.56 -15.92 -4.82
N ALA A 9 9.62 -14.98 -4.69
CA ALA A 9 9.00 -14.63 -3.42
C ALA A 9 8.27 -15.83 -2.79
N MET A 10 7.57 -16.63 -3.60
CA MET A 10 6.93 -17.87 -3.15
C MET A 10 7.95 -18.90 -2.65
N VAL A 11 9.06 -19.10 -3.37
CA VAL A 11 10.13 -20.03 -2.97
C VAL A 11 10.80 -19.58 -1.67
N VAL A 12 11.10 -18.29 -1.53
CA VAL A 12 11.67 -17.72 -0.30
C VAL A 12 10.70 -17.85 0.87
N ALA A 13 9.41 -17.55 0.67
CA ALA A 13 8.41 -17.72 1.71
C ALA A 13 8.22 -19.20 2.09
N ALA A 14 8.18 -20.11 1.12
CA ALA A 14 8.03 -21.54 1.33
C ALA A 14 9.23 -22.13 2.07
N SER A 15 10.45 -21.76 1.69
CA SER A 15 11.68 -22.22 2.37
C SER A 15 11.78 -21.70 3.80
N ARG A 16 11.36 -20.45 4.05
CA ARG A 16 11.40 -19.86 5.40
C ARG A 16 10.32 -20.40 6.34
N TYR A 17 9.09 -20.55 5.85
CA TYR A 17 7.93 -20.84 6.71
C TYR A 17 7.44 -22.28 6.62
N GLY A 18 7.74 -22.98 5.52
CA GLY A 18 7.26 -24.33 5.25
C GLY A 18 5.74 -24.44 5.40
N ARG A 19 5.29 -25.53 6.02
CA ARG A 19 3.86 -25.78 6.28
C ARG A 19 3.21 -24.75 7.22
N ARG A 20 4.01 -23.96 7.94
CA ARG A 20 3.53 -22.94 8.89
C ARG A 20 3.23 -21.59 8.22
N ALA A 21 3.47 -21.44 6.91
CA ALA A 21 3.24 -20.19 6.17
C ALA A 21 1.85 -19.60 6.42
N TRP A 22 0.80 -20.42 6.40
CA TRP A 22 -0.58 -20.00 6.68
C TRP A 22 -0.72 -19.26 8.02
N ARG A 23 -0.05 -19.75 9.06
CA ARG A 23 -0.09 -19.15 10.40
C ARG A 23 0.87 -17.97 10.52
N LEU A 24 2.09 -18.13 10.00
CA LEU A 24 3.15 -17.15 10.21
C LEU A 24 2.98 -15.89 9.38
N LEU A 25 2.46 -16.04 8.17
CA LEU A 25 2.08 -14.92 7.30
C LEU A 25 0.67 -14.41 7.59
N GLY A 26 -0.15 -15.16 8.32
CA GLY A 26 -1.55 -14.84 8.54
C GLY A 26 -2.38 -14.94 7.26
N LEU A 27 -2.23 -16.01 6.46
CA LEU A 27 -3.02 -16.20 5.22
C LEU A 27 -4.48 -16.55 5.55
N ALA A 28 -5.25 -15.55 5.97
CA ALA A 28 -6.59 -15.74 6.46
C ALA A 28 -7.53 -14.62 6.00
N PRO A 29 -8.82 -14.93 5.82
CA PRO A 29 -9.77 -13.99 5.24
C PRO A 29 -9.91 -12.74 6.10
N LEU A 30 -10.20 -11.64 5.43
CA LEU A 30 -10.53 -10.37 6.06
C LEU A 30 -12.00 -10.38 6.49
N SER A 31 -12.31 -9.74 7.61
CA SER A 31 -13.70 -9.41 7.92
C SER A 31 -14.24 -8.39 6.91
N VAL A 32 -15.55 -8.39 6.66
CA VAL A 32 -16.22 -7.42 5.77
C VAL A 32 -15.86 -5.98 6.15
N ARG A 33 -15.80 -5.68 7.45
CA ARG A 33 -15.42 -4.37 7.97
C ARG A 33 -13.99 -3.99 7.59
N GLN A 34 -13.03 -4.90 7.73
CA GLN A 34 -11.64 -4.64 7.35
C GLN A 34 -11.51 -4.43 5.84
N ALA A 35 -12.17 -5.28 5.05
CA ALA A 35 -12.19 -5.14 3.59
C ALA A 35 -12.78 -3.78 3.17
N ALA A 36 -13.90 -3.36 3.78
CA ALA A 36 -14.52 -2.06 3.51
C ALA A 36 -13.61 -0.89 3.87
N LEU A 37 -12.96 -0.92 5.04
CA LEU A 37 -12.01 0.13 5.45
C LEU A 37 -10.80 0.22 4.50
N ILE A 38 -10.27 -0.92 4.07
CA ILE A 38 -9.16 -0.97 3.10
C ILE A 38 -9.60 -0.42 1.74
N ALA A 39 -10.81 -0.77 1.27
CA ALA A 39 -11.36 -0.26 0.03
C ALA A 39 -11.61 1.25 0.06
N VAL A 40 -12.11 1.79 1.19
CA VAL A 40 -12.30 3.24 1.35
C VAL A 40 -10.96 3.98 1.49
N LEU A 41 -9.95 3.34 2.08
CA LEU A 41 -8.60 3.91 2.20
C LEU A 41 -7.88 4.03 0.85
N SER A 42 -8.10 3.10 -0.09
CA SER A 42 -7.31 3.04 -1.33
C SER A 42 -7.38 4.33 -2.14
N LEU A 43 -8.56 4.95 -2.24
CA LEU A 43 -8.76 6.15 -3.05
C LEU A 43 -8.04 7.42 -2.51
N PRO A 44 -8.29 7.89 -1.27
CA PRO A 44 -7.58 9.04 -0.73
C PRO A 44 -6.07 8.78 -0.60
N LEU A 45 -5.66 7.53 -0.34
CA LEU A 45 -4.24 7.18 -0.27
C LEU A 45 -3.58 7.26 -1.65
N SER A 46 -4.22 6.68 -2.68
CA SER A 46 -3.75 6.74 -4.07
C SER A 46 -3.65 8.19 -4.55
N PHE A 47 -4.67 9.00 -4.27
CA PHE A 47 -4.66 10.43 -4.59
C PHE A 47 -3.51 11.17 -3.90
N ALA A 48 -3.32 10.95 -2.59
CA ALA A 48 -2.24 11.60 -1.84
C ALA A 48 -0.85 11.20 -2.35
N CYS A 49 -0.65 9.92 -2.70
CA CYS A 49 0.60 9.43 -3.27
C CYS A 49 0.84 10.03 -4.67
N GLY A 50 -0.17 10.12 -5.52
CA GLY A 50 -0.06 10.76 -6.84
C GLY A 50 0.30 12.26 -6.76
N ARG A 51 -0.31 13.01 -5.82
CA ARG A 51 0.09 14.42 -5.60
C ARG A 51 1.54 14.54 -5.13
N LEU A 52 1.96 13.66 -4.23
CA LEU A 52 3.34 13.60 -3.78
C LEU A 52 4.29 13.26 -4.93
N HIS A 53 3.93 12.30 -5.78
CA HIS A 53 4.71 11.95 -6.96
C HIS A 53 4.85 13.13 -7.91
N HIS A 54 3.76 13.82 -8.24
CA HIS A 54 3.77 15.00 -9.09
C HIS A 54 4.75 16.07 -8.58
N TRP A 55 4.75 16.37 -7.28
CA TRP A 55 5.71 17.31 -6.69
C TRP A 55 7.15 16.79 -6.70
N CYS A 56 7.35 15.51 -6.39
CA CYS A 56 8.68 14.89 -6.42
C CYS A 56 9.26 14.87 -7.84
N LEU A 57 8.41 14.61 -8.84
CA LEU A 57 8.78 14.59 -10.25
C LEU A 57 9.13 15.99 -10.75
N ALA A 58 8.35 17.01 -10.36
CA ALA A 58 8.67 18.40 -10.66
C ALA A 58 10.02 18.82 -10.06
N ALA A 59 10.27 18.47 -8.78
CA ALA A 59 11.54 18.75 -8.12
C ALA A 59 12.71 18.01 -8.77
N TRP A 60 12.50 16.74 -9.15
CA TRP A 60 13.49 15.91 -9.83
C TRP A 60 13.86 16.49 -11.21
N LYS A 61 12.87 16.88 -12.01
CA LYS A 61 13.09 17.53 -13.31
C LYS A 61 13.82 18.86 -13.19
N ALA A 62 13.45 19.69 -12.20
CA ALA A 62 14.14 20.95 -11.92
C ALA A 62 15.61 20.73 -11.55
N LEU A 63 15.90 19.70 -10.73
CA LEU A 63 17.28 19.33 -10.41
C LEU A 63 18.03 18.83 -11.65
N GLY A 64 17.40 18.00 -12.49
CA GLY A 64 17.98 17.44 -13.71
C GLY A 64 18.45 18.52 -14.69
N GLN A 65 17.71 19.64 -14.81
CA GLN A 65 18.11 20.77 -15.66
C GLN A 65 19.47 21.37 -15.28
N HIS A 66 19.88 21.24 -14.01
CA HIS A 66 21.16 21.73 -13.52
C HIS A 66 22.26 20.66 -13.49
N VAL A 67 21.91 19.39 -13.69
CA VAL A 67 22.82 18.25 -13.59
C VAL A 67 22.67 17.36 -14.83
N PRO A 68 23.51 17.55 -15.88
CA PRO A 68 23.34 16.91 -17.19
C PRO A 68 23.22 15.38 -17.17
N ILE A 69 23.92 14.70 -16.26
CA ILE A 69 23.83 13.24 -16.13
C ILE A 69 22.47 12.77 -15.60
N LEU A 70 21.84 13.53 -14.69
CA LEU A 70 20.51 13.21 -14.19
C LEU A 70 19.45 13.43 -15.28
N TRP A 71 19.62 14.48 -16.09
CA TRP A 71 18.76 14.73 -17.24
C TRP A 71 18.84 13.63 -18.30
N GLN A 72 20.04 13.13 -18.59
CA GLN A 72 20.21 12.01 -19.51
C GLN A 72 19.53 10.74 -18.98
N LEU A 73 19.68 10.42 -17.69
CA LEU A 73 19.04 9.26 -17.07
C LEU A 73 17.50 9.34 -17.10
N GLU A 74 16.92 10.53 -16.91
CA GLU A 74 15.47 10.78 -17.05
C GLU A 74 14.96 10.43 -18.46
N GLN A 75 15.72 10.76 -19.49
CA GLN A 75 15.33 10.51 -20.89
C GLN A 75 15.39 9.03 -21.29
N PHE A 76 16.09 8.19 -20.52
CA PHE A 76 16.14 6.74 -20.72
C PHE A 76 15.02 5.99 -20.00
N GLU A 77 14.21 6.67 -19.18
CA GLU A 77 13.13 6.03 -18.44
C GLU A 77 11.95 5.63 -19.38
N THR A 78 11.78 4.31 -19.44
CA THR A 78 10.73 3.38 -19.91
C THR A 78 9.27 3.83 -20.13
N MET A 79 8.86 5.09 -19.97
CA MET A 79 7.43 5.45 -20.00
C MET A 79 6.78 5.28 -21.37
N ASP A 80 7.52 5.50 -22.45
CA ASP A 80 7.02 5.25 -23.81
C ASP A 80 6.81 3.74 -24.08
N ALA A 81 7.63 2.89 -23.49
CA ALA A 81 7.49 1.43 -23.58
C ALA A 81 6.28 0.93 -22.77
N ILE A 82 6.06 1.45 -21.57
CA ILE A 82 4.90 1.11 -20.75
C ILE A 82 3.60 1.60 -21.41
N ARG A 83 3.61 2.81 -21.98
CA ARG A 83 2.46 3.38 -22.68
C ARG A 83 2.09 2.54 -23.91
N SER A 84 3.04 2.29 -24.81
CA SER A 84 2.81 1.49 -26.01
C SER A 84 2.34 0.05 -25.69
N PHE A 85 2.89 -0.54 -24.62
CA PHE A 85 2.41 -1.82 -24.10
C PHE A 85 0.96 -1.74 -23.58
N SER A 86 0.61 -0.67 -22.86
CA SER A 86 -0.74 -0.47 -22.30
C SER A 86 -1.81 -0.27 -23.37
N GLU A 87 -1.48 0.38 -24.48
CA GLU A 87 -2.40 0.64 -25.60
C GLU A 87 -2.81 -0.67 -26.28
N THR A 88 -1.84 -1.55 -26.53
CA THR A 88 -2.03 -2.83 -27.24
C THR A 88 -2.56 -3.97 -26.35
N THR A 89 -2.44 -3.85 -25.03
CA THR A 89 -2.81 -4.92 -24.09
C THR A 89 -4.24 -4.74 -23.55
N PRO A 90 -5.08 -5.80 -23.50
CA PRO A 90 -6.41 -5.73 -22.90
C PRO A 90 -6.36 -5.37 -21.40
N TRP A 91 -7.32 -4.58 -20.93
CA TRP A 91 -7.37 -4.13 -19.54
C TRP A 91 -7.31 -5.26 -18.49
N PRO A 92 -8.00 -6.40 -18.64
CA PRO A 92 -7.87 -7.51 -17.68
C PRO A 92 -6.45 -8.08 -17.59
N ALA A 93 -5.71 -8.10 -18.70
CA ALA A 93 -4.32 -8.54 -18.71
C ALA A 93 -3.41 -7.53 -18.01
N LEU A 94 -3.65 -6.22 -18.20
CA LEU A 94 -2.93 -5.17 -17.48
C LEU A 94 -3.17 -5.25 -15.96
N LEU A 95 -4.42 -5.46 -15.53
CA LEU A 95 -4.71 -5.68 -14.11
C LEU A 95 -3.95 -6.87 -13.53
N LEU A 96 -3.86 -7.97 -14.27
CA LEU A 96 -3.13 -9.15 -13.81
C LEU A 96 -1.62 -8.86 -13.69
N LEU A 97 -1.03 -8.24 -14.71
CA LEU A 97 0.41 -8.07 -14.86
C LEU A 97 0.98 -6.90 -14.04
N LEU A 98 0.24 -5.80 -13.93
CA LEU A 98 0.70 -4.55 -13.33
C LEU A 98 0.05 -4.23 -11.97
N ALA A 99 -1.05 -4.90 -11.62
CA ALA A 99 -1.68 -4.73 -10.31
C ALA A 99 -1.60 -6.00 -9.45
N ALA A 100 -2.16 -7.12 -9.90
CA ALA A 100 -2.30 -8.31 -9.07
C ALA A 100 -0.98 -9.05 -8.81
N ALA A 101 -0.18 -9.30 -9.85
CA ALA A 101 1.09 -10.00 -9.70
C ALA A 101 2.10 -9.24 -8.82
N PRO A 102 2.33 -7.91 -9.02
CA PRO A 102 3.18 -7.12 -8.14
C PRO A 102 2.64 -7.08 -6.71
N ALA A 103 1.34 -6.80 -6.53
CA ALA A 103 0.74 -6.78 -5.20
C ALA A 103 0.92 -8.10 -4.45
N PHE A 104 0.80 -9.25 -5.11
CA PHE A 104 1.03 -10.52 -4.45
C PHE A 104 2.52 -10.75 -4.13
N GLY A 105 3.40 -10.63 -5.13
CA GLY A 105 4.83 -10.95 -4.98
C GLY A 105 5.55 -10.01 -4.02
N GLU A 106 5.29 -8.71 -4.15
CA GLU A 106 5.98 -7.69 -3.36
C GLU A 106 5.50 -7.71 -1.91
N GLU A 107 4.20 -7.85 -1.64
CA GLU A 107 3.74 -7.96 -0.25
C GLU A 107 4.26 -9.24 0.42
N LEU A 108 4.30 -10.35 -0.30
CA LEU A 108 4.88 -11.60 0.22
C LEU A 108 6.35 -11.42 0.59
N MET A 109 7.14 -10.75 -0.25
CA MET A 109 8.56 -10.49 0.02
C MET A 109 8.75 -9.45 1.14
N PHE A 110 8.20 -8.24 0.96
CA PHE A 110 8.49 -7.10 1.82
C PHE A 110 7.79 -7.18 3.16
N ARG A 111 6.53 -7.64 3.23
CA ARG A 111 5.78 -7.70 4.50
C ARG A 111 5.91 -9.10 5.08
N GLY A 112 5.68 -10.10 4.25
CA GLY A 112 5.74 -11.50 4.66
C GLY A 112 7.13 -11.94 5.12
N VAL A 113 8.21 -11.65 4.39
CA VAL A 113 9.57 -12.16 4.69
C VAL A 113 10.44 -11.13 5.39
N ILE A 114 10.65 -9.97 4.76
CA ILE A 114 11.58 -8.93 5.25
C ILE A 114 10.99 -8.23 6.48
N GLY A 115 9.75 -7.75 6.36
CA GLY A 115 9.03 -6.95 7.35
C GLY A 115 8.83 -7.66 8.66
N THR A 116 8.36 -8.92 8.63
CA THR A 116 8.25 -9.77 9.82
C THR A 116 9.58 -9.84 10.60
N GLY A 117 10.71 -9.96 9.90
CA GLY A 117 12.03 -9.99 10.54
C GLY A 117 12.46 -8.64 11.12
N LEU A 118 12.19 -7.54 10.41
CA LEU A 118 12.57 -6.20 10.85
C LEU A 118 11.71 -5.72 12.02
N VAL A 119 10.41 -5.96 11.99
CA VAL A 119 9.49 -5.61 13.08
C VAL A 119 9.85 -6.37 14.36
N ALA A 120 10.18 -7.66 14.26
CA ALA A 120 10.61 -8.44 15.42
C ALA A 120 11.90 -7.89 16.08
N ARG A 121 12.83 -7.32 15.29
CA ARG A 121 14.14 -6.84 15.79
C ARG A 121 14.19 -5.36 16.13
N ARG A 122 13.41 -4.52 15.45
CA ARG A 122 13.46 -3.04 15.54
C ARG A 122 12.17 -2.44 16.10
N GLY A 123 11.20 -3.27 16.48
CA GLY A 123 9.87 -2.84 16.91
C GLY A 123 8.99 -2.34 15.77
N ILE A 124 7.79 -1.89 16.11
CA ILE A 124 6.76 -1.47 15.14
C ILE A 124 7.28 -0.33 14.26
N VAL A 125 7.74 0.77 14.86
CA VAL A 125 8.13 1.98 14.11
C VAL A 125 9.36 1.72 13.24
N GLY A 126 10.44 1.21 13.83
CA GLY A 126 11.68 0.94 13.09
C GLY A 126 11.51 -0.12 12.00
N GLY A 127 10.71 -1.16 12.27
CA GLY A 127 10.40 -2.22 11.31
C GLY A 127 9.59 -1.71 10.13
N ILE A 128 8.53 -0.94 10.38
CA ILE A 128 7.71 -0.34 9.31
C ILE A 128 8.58 0.58 8.44
N LEU A 129 9.33 1.51 9.07
CA LEU A 129 10.11 2.49 8.31
C LEU A 129 11.20 1.84 7.46
N LEU A 130 12.00 0.92 8.01
CA LEU A 130 13.03 0.24 7.22
C LEU A 130 12.41 -0.59 6.08
N THR A 131 11.31 -1.32 6.32
CA THR A 131 10.65 -2.07 5.25
C THR A 131 10.12 -1.15 4.16
N SER A 132 9.51 -0.01 4.53
CA SER A 132 9.01 0.96 3.56
C SER A 132 10.12 1.61 2.73
N LEU A 133 11.27 1.91 3.33
CA LEU A 133 12.42 2.44 2.61
C LEU A 133 13.03 1.40 1.66
N LEU A 134 13.11 0.14 2.08
CA LEU A 134 13.57 -0.95 1.19
C LEU A 134 12.60 -1.17 0.02
N PHE A 135 11.29 -1.12 0.28
CA PHE A 135 10.26 -1.21 -0.75
C PHE A 135 10.35 -0.03 -1.74
N ALA A 136 10.51 1.19 -1.25
CA ALA A 136 10.72 2.36 -2.10
C ALA A 136 12.02 2.24 -2.91
N GLY A 137 13.12 1.80 -2.29
CA GLY A 137 14.44 1.76 -2.92
C GLY A 137 14.61 0.74 -4.05
N VAL A 138 13.74 -0.27 -4.17
CA VAL A 138 13.74 -1.15 -5.35
C VAL A 138 13.07 -0.51 -6.58
N HIS A 139 12.39 0.62 -6.39
CA HIS A 139 11.85 1.41 -7.49
C HIS A 139 12.94 2.39 -7.95
N MET A 140 13.44 2.18 -9.15
CA MET A 140 14.67 2.83 -9.62
C MET A 140 14.52 4.34 -9.86
N HIS A 141 13.31 4.82 -10.12
CA HIS A 141 13.03 6.24 -10.32
C HIS A 141 12.89 6.96 -8.96
N PRO A 142 13.74 7.96 -8.63
CA PRO A 142 13.75 8.57 -7.29
C PRO A 142 12.45 9.29 -6.91
N ALA A 143 11.84 10.04 -7.83
CA ALA A 143 10.53 10.68 -7.58
C ALA A 143 9.43 9.66 -7.26
N HIS A 144 9.40 8.52 -7.98
CA HIS A 144 8.46 7.43 -7.71
C HIS A 144 8.76 6.75 -6.38
N ALA A 145 10.03 6.44 -6.09
CA ALA A 145 10.44 5.82 -4.84
C ALA A 145 9.97 6.63 -3.61
N VAL A 146 10.17 7.95 -3.62
CA VAL A 146 9.72 8.83 -2.51
C VAL A 146 8.20 8.81 -2.38
N ALA A 147 7.47 8.86 -3.50
CA ALA A 147 6.01 8.86 -3.51
C ALA A 147 5.39 7.54 -3.01
N LEU A 148 6.12 6.43 -3.10
CA LEU A 148 5.68 5.12 -2.62
C LEU A 148 5.86 4.92 -1.12
N ILE A 149 6.67 5.73 -0.43
CA ILE A 149 6.92 5.56 1.02
C ILE A 149 5.62 5.60 1.85
N PRO A 150 4.70 6.57 1.66
CA PRO A 150 3.43 6.59 2.40
C PRO A 150 2.60 5.33 2.15
N LEU A 151 2.42 4.91 0.89
CA LEU A 151 1.73 3.67 0.55
C LEU A 151 2.38 2.49 1.27
N ALA A 152 3.71 2.40 1.23
CA ALA A 152 4.44 1.30 1.82
C ALA A 152 4.28 1.21 3.35
N VAL A 153 4.20 2.35 4.03
CA VAL A 153 3.87 2.47 5.46
C VAL A 153 2.46 1.97 5.74
N PHE A 154 1.47 2.41 4.96
CA PHE A 154 0.09 1.98 5.13
C PHE A 154 -0.08 0.47 4.91
N LEU A 155 0.57 -0.10 3.89
CA LEU A 155 0.59 -1.54 3.65
C LEU A 155 1.08 -2.32 4.88
N HIS A 156 2.18 -1.88 5.50
CA HIS A 156 2.69 -2.55 6.69
C HIS A 156 1.78 -2.33 7.92
N LEU A 157 1.19 -1.14 8.07
CA LEU A 157 0.23 -0.84 9.13
C LEU A 157 -1.00 -1.74 9.04
N VAL A 158 -1.60 -1.90 7.86
CA VAL A 158 -2.78 -2.77 7.69
C VAL A 158 -2.42 -4.23 7.89
N TYR A 159 -1.20 -4.65 7.56
CA TYR A 159 -0.72 -6.00 7.83
C TYR A 159 -0.70 -6.31 9.33
N LEU A 160 -0.06 -5.44 10.12
CA LEU A 160 0.02 -5.58 11.58
C LEU A 160 -1.36 -5.45 12.25
N ALA A 161 -2.23 -4.57 11.75
CA ALA A 161 -3.55 -4.39 12.35
C ALA A 161 -4.49 -5.59 12.10
N THR A 162 -4.37 -6.24 10.95
CA THR A 162 -5.31 -7.31 10.54
C THR A 162 -4.78 -8.71 10.81
N HIS A 163 -3.48 -8.87 11.12
CA HIS A 163 -2.81 -10.17 11.15
C HIS A 163 -3.14 -11.00 9.90
N SER A 164 -3.18 -10.33 8.74
CA SER A 164 -3.48 -10.96 7.47
C SER A 164 -2.69 -10.37 6.31
N LEU A 165 -1.89 -11.20 5.63
CA LEU A 165 -1.15 -10.77 4.44
C LEU A 165 -2.08 -10.40 3.28
N TRP A 166 -3.33 -10.91 3.28
CA TRP A 166 -4.32 -10.51 2.30
C TRP A 166 -4.68 -9.02 2.41
N ALA A 167 -4.61 -8.41 3.60
CA ALA A 167 -4.92 -7.00 3.77
C ALA A 167 -4.01 -6.06 2.95
N PRO A 168 -2.68 -6.11 3.09
CA PRO A 168 -1.80 -5.30 2.24
C PRO A 168 -1.88 -5.72 0.77
N ILE A 169 -2.03 -7.02 0.45
CA ILE A 169 -2.18 -7.45 -0.96
C ILE A 169 -3.39 -6.76 -1.60
N TRP A 170 -4.54 -6.72 -0.92
CA TRP A 170 -5.73 -6.04 -1.43
C TRP A 170 -5.55 -4.53 -1.53
N LEU A 171 -4.94 -3.88 -0.53
CA LEU A 171 -4.68 -2.44 -0.59
C LEU A 171 -3.74 -2.07 -1.75
N HIS A 172 -2.67 -2.83 -1.92
CA HIS A 172 -1.70 -2.64 -3.02
C HIS A 172 -2.37 -2.90 -4.38
N PHE A 173 -3.09 -4.02 -4.50
CA PHE A 173 -3.84 -4.32 -5.73
C PHE A 173 -4.81 -3.20 -6.09
N LEU A 174 -5.61 -2.69 -5.14
CA LEU A 174 -6.55 -1.60 -5.41
C LEU A 174 -5.83 -0.33 -5.85
N ASN A 175 -4.72 0.02 -5.20
CA ASN A 175 -3.92 1.19 -5.59
C ASN A 175 -3.40 1.06 -7.04
N ASN A 176 -2.84 -0.09 -7.39
CA ASN A 176 -2.31 -0.30 -8.74
C ASN A 176 -3.43 -0.48 -9.77
N ALA A 177 -4.56 -1.07 -9.40
CA ALA A 177 -5.72 -1.19 -10.28
C ALA A 177 -6.31 0.17 -10.64
N ILE A 178 -6.34 1.11 -9.69
CA ILE A 178 -6.67 2.51 -9.96
C ILE A 178 -5.68 3.09 -10.98
N ALA A 179 -4.37 2.97 -10.74
CA ALA A 179 -3.34 3.53 -11.61
C ALA A 179 -3.39 2.94 -13.04
N VAL A 180 -3.52 1.62 -13.16
CA VAL A 180 -3.66 0.90 -14.43
C VAL A 180 -4.94 1.30 -15.16
N SER A 181 -6.04 1.50 -14.43
CA SER A 181 -7.30 1.92 -15.04
C SER A 181 -7.19 3.33 -15.60
N VAL A 182 -6.55 4.26 -14.86
CA VAL A 182 -6.26 5.61 -15.36
C VAL A 182 -5.37 5.53 -16.60
N LEU A 183 -4.26 4.79 -16.55
CA LEU A 183 -3.34 4.61 -17.67
C LEU A 183 -4.05 4.11 -18.94
N LYS A 184 -5.07 3.24 -18.80
CA LYS A 184 -5.78 2.66 -19.94
C LYS A 184 -6.84 3.60 -20.52
N THR A 185 -7.42 4.49 -19.71
CA THR A 185 -8.55 5.35 -20.13
C THR A 185 -8.15 6.79 -20.42
N SER A 186 -7.04 7.28 -19.87
CA SER A 186 -6.59 8.64 -20.13
C SER A 186 -5.87 8.73 -21.48
N GLU A 187 -6.34 9.61 -22.38
CA GLU A 187 -5.52 10.11 -23.51
C GLU A 187 -4.31 10.94 -23.01
N VAL A 188 -4.36 11.29 -21.71
CA VAL A 188 -3.54 12.25 -20.98
C VAL A 188 -2.40 11.53 -20.26
N GLY A 189 -1.17 11.99 -20.51
CA GLY A 189 -0.03 11.96 -19.59
C GLY A 189 0.56 10.61 -19.15
N ALA A 190 1.87 10.43 -19.40
CA ALA A 190 2.64 9.19 -19.20
C ALA A 190 2.85 8.69 -17.74
N GLY A 191 1.95 9.01 -16.79
CA GLY A 191 2.11 8.65 -15.38
C GLY A 191 1.14 7.60 -14.84
N GLY A 192 -0.02 7.39 -15.47
CA GLY A 192 -1.04 6.48 -14.95
C GLY A 192 -1.54 6.85 -13.54
N GLU A 193 -1.47 8.12 -13.15
CA GLU A 193 -1.86 8.60 -11.82
C GLU A 193 -3.17 9.38 -11.87
N LEU A 194 -4.02 9.22 -10.85
CA LEU A 194 -5.28 9.95 -10.70
C LEU A 194 -5.15 11.48 -10.79
N THR A 195 -3.96 11.99 -10.49
CA THR A 195 -3.71 13.43 -10.32
C THR A 195 -2.88 14.04 -11.44
N ALA A 196 -2.55 13.25 -12.47
CA ALA A 196 -1.76 13.73 -13.60
C ALA A 196 -2.51 14.87 -14.32
N ASP A 197 -1.76 15.92 -14.68
CA ASP A 197 -2.16 16.98 -15.61
C ASP A 197 -3.35 17.87 -15.21
N MET A 198 -3.76 17.84 -13.93
CA MET A 198 -4.77 18.74 -13.37
C MET A 198 -4.23 19.51 -12.15
N ASP A 199 -4.51 20.82 -12.10
CA ASP A 199 -4.16 21.70 -10.99
C ASP A 199 -5.15 21.56 -9.83
N TRP A 200 -5.05 20.45 -9.11
CA TRP A 200 -5.88 20.17 -7.96
C TRP A 200 -5.68 21.22 -6.85
N PRO A 201 -6.76 21.78 -6.26
CA PRO A 201 -6.66 22.66 -5.11
C PRO A 201 -5.92 21.97 -3.95
N LEU A 202 -5.03 22.70 -3.27
CA LEU A 202 -4.26 22.16 -2.13
C LEU A 202 -5.18 21.54 -1.05
N ALA A 203 -6.38 22.09 -0.86
CA ALA A 203 -7.38 21.58 0.06
C ALA A 203 -7.78 20.12 -0.25
N VAL A 204 -7.86 19.70 -1.52
CA VAL A 204 -8.17 18.30 -1.90
C VAL A 204 -7.03 17.39 -1.44
N THR A 205 -5.78 17.80 -1.66
CA THR A 205 -4.61 17.04 -1.22
C THR A 205 -4.55 16.92 0.31
N VAL A 206 -4.80 18.01 1.03
CA VAL A 206 -4.85 18.00 2.50
C VAL A 206 -5.95 17.07 3.00
N LEU A 207 -7.14 17.13 2.42
CA LEU A 207 -8.26 16.25 2.78
C LEU A 207 -7.96 14.77 2.48
N ALA A 208 -7.27 14.47 1.37
CA ALA A 208 -6.83 13.11 1.05
C ALA A 208 -5.83 12.55 2.09
N ILE A 209 -4.85 13.36 2.51
CA ILE A 209 -3.88 13.01 3.55
C ILE A 209 -4.59 12.79 4.89
N VAL A 210 -5.43 13.74 5.32
CA VAL A 210 -6.16 13.65 6.58
C VAL A 210 -7.08 12.44 6.60
N SER A 211 -7.78 12.17 5.49
CA SER A 211 -8.63 10.98 5.34
C SER A 211 -7.83 9.68 5.46
N SER A 212 -6.69 9.58 4.77
CA SER A 212 -5.80 8.43 4.87
C SER A 212 -5.34 8.19 6.30
N LEU A 213 -4.89 9.24 7.00
CA LEU A 213 -4.44 9.15 8.39
C LEU A 213 -5.58 8.77 9.35
N ALA A 214 -6.78 9.35 9.18
CA ALA A 214 -7.94 9.03 10.00
C ALA A 214 -8.39 7.58 9.82
N LEU A 215 -8.41 7.09 8.58
CA LEU A 215 -8.70 5.68 8.25
C LEU A 215 -7.62 4.73 8.78
N GLY A 216 -6.33 5.09 8.65
CA GLY A 216 -5.23 4.32 9.23
C GLY A 216 -5.35 4.19 10.75
N ARG A 217 -5.69 5.30 11.43
CA ARG A 217 -5.96 5.30 12.87
C ARG A 217 -7.17 4.44 13.21
N TRP A 218 -8.25 4.51 12.43
CA TRP A 218 -9.42 3.64 12.62
C TRP A 218 -9.00 2.18 12.53
N ILE A 219 -8.36 1.78 11.42
CA ILE A 219 -7.88 0.41 11.18
C ILE A 219 -7.05 -0.07 12.38
N TRP A 220 -6.11 0.75 12.86
CA TRP A 220 -5.27 0.43 14.01
C TRP A 220 -6.05 0.28 15.33
N GLN A 221 -7.05 1.12 15.59
CA GLN A 221 -7.90 0.99 16.77
C GLN A 221 -8.79 -0.26 16.70
N THR A 222 -9.13 -0.71 15.49
CA THR A 222 -9.87 -1.95 15.24
C THR A 222 -8.97 -3.17 15.02
N ARG A 223 -7.68 -3.06 15.33
CA ARG A 223 -6.73 -4.15 15.15
C ARG A 223 -7.20 -5.42 15.86
N ILE A 224 -6.89 -6.55 15.26
CA ILE A 224 -7.18 -7.86 15.83
C ILE A 224 -6.23 -8.09 16.99
N GLN A 225 -6.78 -8.53 18.11
CA GLN A 225 -6.05 -9.07 19.24
C GLN A 225 -6.46 -10.52 19.45
N PHE A 226 -5.52 -11.35 19.88
CA PHE A 226 -5.78 -12.74 20.24
C PHE A 226 -5.73 -12.86 21.75
N VAL A 227 -6.80 -13.38 22.35
CA VAL A 227 -6.94 -13.51 23.80
C VAL A 227 -6.93 -14.98 24.17
N LEU A 228 -6.13 -15.35 25.17
CA LEU A 228 -6.04 -16.70 25.72
C LEU A 228 -7.25 -17.00 26.63
N PRO A 229 -7.53 -18.28 26.95
CA PRO A 229 -8.64 -18.65 27.82
C PRO A 229 -8.61 -18.01 29.22
N ASP A 230 -7.41 -17.65 29.70
CA ASP A 230 -7.19 -16.95 30.97
C ASP A 230 -7.43 -15.43 30.89
N GLY A 231 -7.81 -14.91 29.73
CA GLY A 231 -8.07 -13.49 29.48
C GLY A 231 -6.83 -12.67 29.12
N THR A 232 -5.64 -13.27 29.10
CA THR A 232 -4.40 -12.57 28.74
C THR A 232 -4.24 -12.44 27.22
N LEU A 233 -3.48 -11.43 26.78
CA LEU A 233 -3.18 -11.26 25.35
C LEU A 233 -2.10 -12.24 24.91
N TRP A 234 -2.36 -12.98 23.83
CA TRP A 234 -1.34 -13.82 23.21
C TRP A 234 -0.23 -12.95 22.59
N ASN A 235 1.01 -13.31 22.88
CA ASN A 235 2.20 -12.70 22.33
C ASN A 235 3.28 -13.78 22.13
N PRO A 236 3.86 -13.93 20.93
CA PRO A 236 4.90 -14.92 20.66
C PRO A 236 6.28 -14.58 21.27
N GLY A 237 6.39 -13.50 22.05
CA GLY A 237 7.63 -13.01 22.67
C GLY A 237 8.31 -11.87 21.89
N TYR A 238 7.72 -11.44 20.78
CA TYR A 238 8.19 -10.33 19.95
C TYR A 238 7.01 -9.74 19.16
N VAL A 239 7.19 -8.52 18.64
CA VAL A 239 6.17 -7.87 17.80
C VAL A 239 6.04 -8.63 16.48
N SER A 240 4.83 -9.07 16.15
CA SER A 240 4.59 -9.87 14.94
C SER A 240 3.14 -9.76 14.44
N ALA A 241 2.96 -9.98 13.12
CA ALA A 241 1.65 -10.21 12.49
C ALA A 241 1.24 -11.69 12.53
N GLU A 242 2.06 -12.56 13.12
CA GLU A 242 1.78 -14.00 13.25
C GLU A 242 0.46 -14.26 13.96
N ARG A 243 -0.14 -15.41 13.64
CA ARG A 243 -1.33 -15.92 14.34
C ARG A 243 -0.94 -16.96 15.40
N PRO A 244 -1.73 -17.08 16.49
CA PRO A 244 -1.51 -18.08 17.52
C PRO A 244 -1.60 -19.51 16.97
N PRO A 245 -0.85 -20.45 17.53
CA PRO A 245 -1.07 -21.88 17.34
C PRO A 245 -2.52 -22.29 17.67
N ARG A 246 -3.06 -23.27 16.94
CA ARG A 246 -4.49 -23.65 17.04
C ARG A 246 -4.85 -24.34 18.36
N ASP A 247 -3.87 -24.95 19.00
CA ASP A 247 -3.95 -25.64 20.29
C ASP A 247 -4.15 -24.69 21.48
N LEU A 248 -3.81 -23.40 21.35
CA LEU A 248 -3.95 -22.41 22.42
C LEU A 248 -5.40 -21.90 22.63
N GLN A 249 -6.37 -22.36 21.83
CA GLN A 249 -7.79 -22.00 21.94
C GLN A 249 -8.06 -20.49 22.07
N THR A 250 -7.26 -19.66 21.41
CA THR A 250 -7.40 -18.20 21.50
C THR A 250 -8.68 -17.70 20.85
N VAL A 251 -9.29 -16.68 21.43
CA VAL A 251 -10.42 -15.94 20.85
C VAL A 251 -9.91 -14.71 20.11
N VAL A 252 -10.46 -14.49 18.91
CA VAL A 252 -10.20 -13.26 18.13
C VAL A 252 -11.06 -12.14 18.69
N GLN A 253 -10.42 -11.10 19.21
CA GLN A 253 -11.08 -9.90 19.73
C GLN A 253 -10.68 -8.67 18.90
N PRO A 254 -11.55 -8.17 18.01
CA PRO A 254 -11.32 -6.91 17.33
C PRO A 254 -11.41 -5.74 18.32
N GLY A 255 -10.47 -4.80 18.21
CA GLY A 255 -10.58 -3.54 18.94
C GLY A 255 -11.81 -2.71 18.53
N ARG A 256 -12.20 -1.78 19.40
CA ARG A 256 -13.27 -0.81 19.13
C ARG A 256 -12.66 0.55 18.84
N PRO A 257 -13.05 1.23 17.75
CA PRO A 257 -12.57 2.58 17.49
C PRO A 257 -13.22 3.55 18.48
N ALA A 258 -12.51 4.62 18.80
CA ALA A 258 -13.16 5.76 19.45
C ALA A 258 -14.19 6.37 18.49
N MET A 259 -15.34 6.80 19.01
CA MET A 259 -16.39 7.43 18.20
C MET A 259 -15.86 8.66 17.44
N SER A 260 -14.96 9.42 18.07
CA SER A 260 -14.29 10.56 17.46
C SER A 260 -13.43 10.16 16.24
N THR A 261 -12.67 9.06 16.32
CA THR A 261 -11.88 8.56 15.19
C THR A 261 -12.77 8.20 14.02
N ALA A 262 -13.88 7.50 14.30
CA ALA A 262 -14.83 7.08 13.26
C ALA A 262 -15.49 8.30 12.59
N LEU A 263 -15.95 9.27 13.40
CA LEU A 263 -16.56 10.49 12.91
C LEU A 263 -15.59 11.30 12.03
N VAL A 264 -14.36 11.51 12.51
CA VAL A 264 -13.33 12.25 11.75
C VAL A 264 -13.09 11.58 10.39
N ALA A 265 -12.88 10.26 10.36
CA ALA A 265 -12.64 9.55 9.11
C ALA A 265 -13.82 9.66 8.12
N VAL A 266 -15.07 9.51 8.59
CA VAL A 266 -16.25 9.65 7.74
C VAL A 266 -16.36 11.07 7.17
N VAL A 267 -16.22 12.08 8.03
CA VAL A 267 -16.35 13.49 7.62
C VAL A 267 -15.24 13.89 6.64
N THR A 268 -14.00 13.50 6.90
CA THR A 268 -12.87 13.89 6.03
C THR A 268 -12.94 13.18 4.69
N VAL A 269 -13.34 11.90 4.66
CA VAL A 269 -13.55 11.15 3.41
C VAL A 269 -14.69 11.78 2.61
N ALA A 270 -15.82 12.09 3.23
CA ALA A 270 -16.94 12.74 2.55
C ALA A 270 -16.52 14.11 1.98
N ALA A 271 -15.81 14.93 2.76
CA ALA A 271 -15.31 16.22 2.32
C ALA A 271 -14.30 16.09 1.17
N PHE A 272 -13.38 15.11 1.24
CA PHE A 272 -12.44 14.79 0.17
C PHE A 272 -13.19 14.44 -1.12
N LEU A 273 -14.15 13.53 -1.06
CA LEU A 273 -14.92 13.10 -2.24
C LEU A 273 -15.70 14.26 -2.85
N VAL A 274 -16.41 15.05 -2.04
CA VAL A 274 -17.19 16.20 -2.52
C VAL A 274 -16.29 17.22 -3.20
N LEU A 275 -15.19 17.62 -2.54
CA LEU A 275 -14.30 18.64 -3.10
C LEU A 275 -13.57 18.14 -4.35
N ALA A 276 -13.16 16.86 -4.36
CA ALA A 276 -12.56 16.25 -5.54
C ALA A 276 -13.55 16.21 -6.72
N SER A 277 -14.80 15.81 -6.49
CA SER A 277 -15.83 15.79 -7.52
C SER A 277 -16.15 17.18 -8.08
N VAL A 278 -16.23 18.20 -7.22
CA VAL A 278 -16.43 19.59 -7.67
C VAL A 278 -15.25 20.06 -8.54
N SER A 279 -14.02 19.71 -8.16
CA SER A 279 -12.81 20.09 -8.90
C SER A 279 -12.68 19.40 -10.26
N LEU A 280 -13.30 18.23 -10.44
CA LEU A 280 -13.30 17.52 -11.74
C LEU A 280 -14.23 18.15 -12.78
N VAL A 281 -15.21 18.94 -12.35
CA VAL A 281 -16.26 19.53 -13.21
C VAL A 281 -16.04 21.04 -13.44
N ALA A 282 -15.16 21.65 -12.65
CA ALA A 282 -14.79 23.06 -12.75
C ALA A 282 -13.67 23.29 -13.78
#